data_AF-A0A2G5S8X0-F1
#
_entry.id   AF-A0A2G5S8X0-F1
#
_cell.length_a   1.000
_cell.length_b   1.000
_cell.length_c   1.000
_cell.angle_alpha   90.00
_cell.angle_beta   90.00
_cell.angle_gamma   90.00
#
_symmetry.space_group_name_H-M   'P 1'
#
loop_
_entity.id
_entity.type
_entity.pdbx_description
1 polymer ?
#
loop_
_entity_poly.entity_id
_entity_poly.type
_entity_poly.pdbx_seq_one_letter_code
_entity_poly.pdbx_strand_id
1 'polypeptide(L)'
;MGDLVILNDKERVKTCILYEFLNEKPIFSAYKSVCATLGENAIDYLEFEHWYMRFSQGNYGMDYEYKKDEARLELVDLPVSIFGKIAKTVGFGHRFVLREVCKSIKNAVDQVYPTFDSICIQNCHDPSKLLVQYNHDWFYYQKDVDDENKCTVSGRKGVNDVLYTSEHHYGHTALTDMKSVISHPNMNLKMFSLDSWTRGIRKRASNLASNVSEFLRRSNLKINAKQVILSFQGTKKDIAIVNCFEAETMSISATKIGARSFEEIVQVLHESHAIQKLEIKVHLKNAEIESYKRWIRRVGARNSGNGHQQLLLPRHFSEDYFEVNFSARGVEFVRK
;
A
#
# COMPACT_ATOMS: atom_id res chain seq x y z
N MET A 1 -2.35 69.99 -4.56
CA MET A 1 -2.59 69.36 -3.25
C MET A 1 -3.56 68.23 -3.50
N GLY A 2 -3.09 66.99 -3.45
CA GLY A 2 -3.99 65.83 -3.55
C GLY A 2 -4.62 65.62 -2.19
N ASP A 3 -5.94 65.51 -2.14
CA ASP A 3 -6.68 65.30 -0.92
C ASP A 3 -6.21 64.02 -0.21
N LEU A 4 -5.88 64.17 1.07
CA LEU A 4 -5.52 63.06 1.94
C LEU A 4 -6.81 62.29 2.25
N VAL A 5 -7.14 61.30 1.43
CA VAL A 5 -8.28 60.42 1.70
C VAL A 5 -7.96 59.62 2.96
N ILE A 6 -8.69 59.91 4.03
CA ILE A 6 -8.67 59.07 5.24
C ILE A 6 -9.38 57.77 4.86
N LEU A 7 -8.59 56.76 4.49
CA LEU A 7 -9.13 55.42 4.21
C LEU A 7 -9.79 54.89 5.48
N ASN A 8 -11.04 54.46 5.37
CA ASN A 8 -11.68 53.72 6.46
C ASN A 8 -10.99 52.36 6.67
N ASP A 9 -11.21 51.73 7.82
CA ASP A 9 -10.48 50.49 8.16
C ASP A 9 -10.66 49.36 7.13
N LYS A 10 -11.82 49.30 6.45
CA LYS A 10 -12.06 48.31 5.38
C LYS A 10 -11.26 48.61 4.12
N GLU A 11 -11.19 49.86 3.69
CA GLU A 11 -10.38 50.27 2.53
C GLU A 11 -8.88 50.09 2.77
N ARG A 12 -8.42 50.30 4.01
CA ARG A 12 -7.03 50.03 4.41
C ARG A 12 -6.69 48.56 4.24
N VAL A 13 -7.56 47.66 4.72
CA VAL A 13 -7.40 46.22 4.53
C VAL A 13 -7.36 45.85 3.05
N LYS A 14 -8.32 46.32 2.23
CA LYS A 14 -8.34 46.05 0.77
C LYS A 14 -7.08 46.54 0.07
N THR A 15 -6.56 47.70 0.46
CA THR A 15 -5.31 48.27 -0.08
C THR A 15 -4.11 47.38 0.25
N CYS A 16 -4.03 46.83 1.46
CA CYS A 16 -3.00 45.87 1.83
C CYS A 16 -3.11 44.58 1.00
N ILE A 17 -4.32 44.07 0.75
CA ILE A 17 -4.54 42.89 -0.10
C ILE A 17 -4.07 43.16 -1.53
N LEU A 18 -4.43 44.32 -2.10
CA LEU A 18 -3.97 44.73 -3.43
C LEU A 18 -2.44 44.82 -3.49
N TYR A 19 -1.81 45.41 -2.47
CA TYR A 19 -0.36 45.47 -2.37
C TYR A 19 0.27 44.06 -2.38
N GLU A 20 -0.28 43.11 -1.62
CA GLU A 20 0.22 41.74 -1.60
C GLU A 20 0.03 41.02 -2.95
N PHE A 21 -1.10 41.24 -3.62
CA PHE A 21 -1.35 40.72 -4.97
C PHE A 21 -0.37 41.29 -6.01
N LEU A 22 -0.13 42.61 -6.00
CA LEU A 22 0.81 43.27 -6.92
C LEU A 22 2.26 42.81 -6.72
N ASN A 23 2.59 42.34 -5.52
CA ASN A 23 3.88 41.70 -5.22
C ASN A 23 3.91 40.20 -5.60
N GLU A 24 2.90 39.70 -6.30
CA GLU A 24 2.78 38.32 -6.77
C GLU A 24 2.91 37.28 -5.64
N LYS A 25 2.62 37.67 -4.39
CA LYS A 25 2.70 36.73 -3.27
C LYS A 25 1.58 35.72 -3.40
N PRO A 26 1.84 34.40 -3.30
CA PRO A 26 0.80 33.38 -3.31
C PRO A 26 -0.30 33.69 -2.29
N ILE A 27 -1.57 33.53 -2.69
CA ILE A 27 -2.76 34.00 -1.95
C ILE A 27 -2.74 33.68 -0.45
N PHE A 28 -2.34 32.46 -0.06
CA PHE A 28 -2.31 32.06 1.34
C PHE A 28 -1.15 32.71 2.13
N SER A 29 -0.01 32.92 1.49
CA SER A 29 1.12 33.68 2.06
C SER A 29 0.78 35.16 2.20
N ALA A 30 0.08 35.72 1.21
CA ALA A 30 -0.45 37.07 1.24
C ALA A 30 -1.44 37.26 2.41
N TYR A 31 -2.37 36.33 2.61
CA TYR A 31 -3.30 36.35 3.75
C TYR A 31 -2.56 36.40 5.09
N LYS A 32 -1.60 35.48 5.30
CA LYS A 32 -0.78 35.46 6.53
C LYS A 32 -0.03 36.77 6.74
N SER A 33 0.50 37.37 5.67
CA SER A 33 1.21 38.66 5.71
C SER A 33 0.28 39.79 6.14
N VAL A 34 -0.94 39.85 5.61
CA VAL A 34 -1.96 40.83 6.00
C VAL A 34 -2.38 40.64 7.46
N CYS A 35 -2.67 39.41 7.90
CA CYS A 35 -3.00 39.12 9.31
C CYS A 35 -1.85 39.47 10.27
N ALA A 36 -0.60 39.20 9.88
CA ALA A 36 0.56 39.57 10.70
C ALA A 36 0.75 41.09 10.80
N THR A 37 0.37 41.84 9.77
CA THR A 37 0.54 43.30 9.70
C THR A 37 -0.61 44.06 10.36
N LEU A 38 -1.85 43.59 10.17
CA LEU A 38 -3.08 44.30 10.58
C LEU A 38 -3.77 43.68 11.80
N GLY A 39 -3.34 42.48 12.22
CA GLY A 39 -3.93 41.69 13.31
C GLY A 39 -4.68 40.44 12.81
N GLU A 40 -4.71 39.38 13.62
CA GLU A 40 -5.27 38.07 13.24
C GLU A 40 -6.77 38.12 12.88
N ASN A 41 -7.50 39.11 13.41
CA ASN A 41 -8.93 39.29 13.18
C ASN A 41 -9.26 40.46 12.23
N ALA A 42 -8.26 40.99 11.49
CA ALA A 42 -8.46 42.13 10.60
C ALA A 42 -9.40 41.82 9.43
N ILE A 43 -9.39 40.56 8.95
CA ILE A 43 -10.24 40.07 7.86
C ILE A 43 -10.36 38.55 7.93
N ASP A 44 -11.53 37.99 7.59
CA ASP A 44 -11.65 36.54 7.43
C ASP A 44 -11.04 36.06 6.10
N TYR A 45 -10.55 34.82 6.06
CA TYR A 45 -9.88 34.30 4.86
C TYR A 45 -10.75 34.35 3.60
N LEU A 46 -12.07 34.23 3.74
CA LEU A 46 -12.99 34.21 2.60
C LEU A 46 -13.18 35.61 2.02
N GLU A 47 -13.37 36.62 2.88
CA GLU A 47 -13.41 38.02 2.46
C GLU A 47 -12.06 38.41 1.83
N PHE A 48 -10.94 37.96 2.40
CA PHE A 48 -9.62 38.16 1.82
C PHE A 48 -9.49 37.53 0.42
N GLU A 49 -9.84 36.25 0.29
CA GLU A 49 -9.75 35.49 -0.96
C GLU A 49 -10.60 36.13 -2.04
N HIS A 50 -11.82 36.55 -1.70
CA HIS A 50 -12.71 37.27 -2.60
C HIS A 50 -12.04 38.53 -3.18
N TRP A 51 -11.45 39.38 -2.33
CA TRP A 51 -10.75 40.58 -2.80
C TRP A 51 -9.52 40.26 -3.64
N TYR A 52 -8.71 39.31 -3.20
CA TYR A 52 -7.52 38.87 -3.92
C TYR A 52 -7.87 38.33 -5.32
N MET A 53 -8.93 37.53 -5.43
CA MET A 53 -9.40 36.99 -6.71
C MET A 53 -10.05 38.05 -7.60
N ARG A 54 -10.69 39.08 -7.05
CA ARG A 54 -11.15 40.22 -7.86
C ARG A 54 -9.99 41.01 -8.44
N PHE A 55 -8.95 41.27 -7.65
CA PHE A 55 -7.75 41.95 -8.15
C PHE A 55 -7.02 41.13 -9.22
N SER A 56 -6.98 39.80 -9.08
CA SER A 56 -6.38 38.92 -10.11
C SER A 56 -7.15 38.91 -11.43
N GLN A 57 -8.45 39.23 -11.40
CA GLN A 57 -9.29 39.42 -12.58
C GLN A 57 -9.22 40.84 -13.16
N GLY A 58 -8.41 41.74 -12.58
CA GLY A 58 -8.29 43.13 -13.01
C GLY A 58 -9.37 44.07 -12.46
N ASN A 59 -10.18 43.61 -11.50
CA ASN A 59 -11.24 44.41 -10.88
C ASN A 59 -10.73 45.13 -9.63
N TYR A 60 -10.17 46.33 -9.79
CA TYR A 60 -9.54 47.12 -8.71
C TYR A 60 -10.47 48.06 -7.94
N GLY A 61 -11.78 48.05 -8.22
CA GLY A 61 -12.76 48.91 -7.53
C GLY A 61 -12.88 48.57 -6.04
N MET A 62 -12.70 49.57 -5.17
CA MET A 62 -12.69 49.41 -3.70
C MET A 62 -14.07 49.60 -3.05
N ASP A 63 -15.05 50.07 -3.81
CA ASP A 63 -16.41 50.41 -3.42
C ASP A 63 -17.35 49.21 -3.33
N TYR A 64 -16.94 48.04 -3.83
CA TYR A 64 -17.74 46.83 -3.73
C TYR A 64 -17.87 46.33 -2.28
N GLU A 65 -19.06 45.90 -1.93
CA GLU A 65 -19.36 45.28 -0.64
C GLU A 65 -19.32 43.76 -0.75
N TYR A 66 -18.45 43.13 0.04
CA TYR A 66 -18.42 41.67 0.14
C TYR A 66 -19.71 41.15 0.78
N LYS A 67 -20.46 40.34 0.03
CA LYS A 67 -21.66 39.66 0.51
C LYS A 67 -21.31 38.22 0.89
N LYS A 68 -21.25 37.97 2.18
CA LYS A 68 -20.89 36.66 2.77
C LYS A 68 -21.83 35.50 2.36
N ASP A 69 -23.01 35.83 1.83
CA ASP A 69 -24.08 34.88 1.47
C ASP A 69 -24.17 34.56 -0.03
N GLU A 70 -23.23 35.04 -0.86
CA GLU A 70 -23.14 34.56 -2.25
C GLU A 70 -22.81 33.06 -2.27
N ALA A 71 -23.39 32.33 -3.23
CA ALA A 71 -23.33 30.86 -3.31
C ALA A 71 -21.87 30.38 -3.22
N ARG A 72 -21.56 29.72 -2.10
CA ARG A 72 -20.22 29.24 -1.79
C ARG A 72 -19.96 27.98 -2.60
N LEU A 73 -18.88 27.98 -3.38
CA LEU A 73 -18.38 26.77 -4.00
C LEU A 73 -17.70 25.92 -2.93
N GLU A 74 -18.32 24.81 -2.56
CA GLU A 74 -17.66 23.81 -1.74
C GLU A 74 -16.71 22.97 -2.59
N LEU A 75 -15.78 22.26 -1.93
CA LEU A 75 -14.85 21.37 -2.64
C LEU A 75 -15.61 20.39 -3.55
N VAL A 76 -16.77 19.89 -3.10
CA VAL A 76 -17.61 18.94 -3.82
C VAL A 76 -18.29 19.52 -5.07
N ASP A 77 -18.40 20.85 -5.16
CA ASP A 77 -18.95 21.55 -6.32
C ASP A 77 -17.94 21.68 -7.45
N LEU A 78 -16.65 21.40 -7.18
CA LEU A 78 -15.63 21.40 -8.21
C LEU A 78 -15.87 20.27 -9.23
N PRO A 79 -15.66 20.53 -10.53
CA PRO A 79 -15.74 19.49 -11.55
C PRO A 79 -14.78 18.33 -11.26
N VAL A 80 -15.23 17.10 -11.53
CA VAL A 80 -14.42 15.87 -11.33
C VAL A 80 -13.06 15.93 -12.05
N SER A 81 -12.99 16.62 -13.19
CA SER A 81 -11.74 16.85 -13.92
C SER A 81 -10.68 17.59 -13.10
N ILE A 82 -11.08 18.46 -12.16
CA ILE A 82 -10.16 19.15 -11.24
C ILE A 82 -9.58 18.17 -10.23
N PHE A 83 -10.40 17.28 -9.66
CA PHE A 83 -9.90 16.23 -8.76
C PHE A 83 -8.90 15.32 -9.46
N GLY A 84 -9.13 14.99 -10.74
CA GLY A 84 -8.15 14.25 -11.54
C GLY A 84 -6.82 14.98 -11.68
N LYS A 85 -6.82 16.31 -11.83
CA LYS A 85 -5.59 17.13 -11.86
C LYS A 85 -4.90 17.14 -10.49
N ILE A 86 -5.66 17.35 -9.41
CA ILE A 86 -5.13 17.33 -8.03
C ILE A 86 -4.49 15.98 -7.73
N ALA A 87 -5.18 14.87 -8.04
CA ALA A 87 -4.68 13.51 -7.82
C ALA A 87 -3.36 13.25 -8.57
N LYS A 88 -3.16 13.84 -9.75
CA LYS A 88 -1.91 13.70 -10.53
C LYS A 88 -0.75 14.46 -9.89
N THR A 89 -1.02 15.63 -9.30
CA THR A 89 0.00 16.48 -8.67
C THR A 89 0.38 15.99 -7.26
N VAL A 90 -0.57 15.39 -6.54
CA VAL A 90 -0.34 14.91 -5.18
C VAL A 90 0.50 13.63 -5.20
N GLY A 91 1.49 13.56 -4.31
CA GLY A 91 2.38 12.42 -4.15
C GLY A 91 1.62 11.14 -3.80
N PHE A 92 2.15 9.99 -4.22
CA PHE A 92 1.46 8.70 -4.15
C PHE A 92 0.89 8.37 -2.76
N GLY A 93 1.67 8.54 -1.69
CA GLY A 93 1.22 8.26 -0.32
C GLY A 93 0.03 9.11 0.14
N HIS A 94 0.01 10.39 -0.24
CA HIS A 94 -1.09 11.30 0.13
C HIS A 94 -2.39 11.03 -0.66
N ARG A 95 -2.32 10.25 -1.74
CA ARG A 95 -3.52 9.84 -2.49
C ARG A 95 -4.42 8.92 -1.66
N PHE A 96 -3.87 8.13 -0.74
CA PHE A 96 -4.68 7.33 0.18
C PHE A 96 -5.59 8.21 1.04
N VAL A 97 -5.08 9.35 1.53
CA VAL A 97 -5.85 10.32 2.30
C VAL A 97 -6.93 10.98 1.46
N LEU A 98 -6.60 11.39 0.23
CA LEU A 98 -7.57 12.04 -0.67
C LEU A 98 -8.78 11.14 -0.96
N ARG A 99 -8.58 9.82 -1.03
CA ARG A 99 -9.65 8.85 -1.30
C ARG A 99 -10.68 8.74 -0.20
N GLU A 100 -10.34 9.11 1.03
CA GLU A 100 -11.24 9.01 2.18
C GLU A 100 -12.11 10.27 2.35
N VAL A 101 -11.85 11.34 1.57
CA VAL A 101 -12.60 12.61 1.69
C VAL A 101 -14.04 12.47 1.22
N CYS A 102 -14.26 12.00 -0.02
CA CYS A 102 -15.59 11.76 -0.55
C CYS A 102 -15.56 10.79 -1.76
N LYS A 103 -16.74 10.27 -2.14
CA LYS A 103 -16.87 9.32 -3.26
C LYS A 103 -16.37 9.90 -4.60
N SER A 104 -16.64 11.18 -4.87
CA SER A 104 -16.22 11.84 -6.12
C SER A 104 -14.70 11.95 -6.23
N ILE A 105 -14.03 12.34 -5.14
CA ILE A 105 -12.56 12.42 -5.09
C ILE A 105 -11.97 11.03 -5.17
N LYS A 106 -12.51 10.05 -4.43
CA LYS A 106 -12.09 8.65 -4.50
C LYS A 106 -12.08 8.13 -5.93
N ASN A 107 -13.19 8.30 -6.65
CA ASN A 107 -13.31 7.87 -8.04
C ASN A 107 -12.29 8.55 -8.95
N ALA A 108 -12.02 9.85 -8.73
CA ALA A 108 -11.02 10.58 -9.51
C ALA A 108 -9.58 10.10 -9.21
N VAL A 109 -9.26 9.84 -7.94
CA VAL A 109 -7.95 9.34 -7.53
C VAL A 109 -7.72 7.91 -8.02
N ASP A 110 -8.75 7.06 -7.93
CA ASP A 110 -8.70 5.66 -8.37
C ASP A 110 -8.39 5.51 -9.86
N GLN A 111 -8.66 6.53 -10.69
CA GLN A 111 -8.30 6.55 -12.13
C GLN A 111 -6.86 6.99 -12.42
N VAL A 112 -6.16 7.53 -11.43
CA VAL A 112 -4.85 8.19 -11.59
C VAL A 112 -3.70 7.33 -11.06
N TYR A 113 -4.00 6.17 -10.47
CA TYR A 113 -2.96 5.27 -9.97
C TYR A 113 -2.01 4.86 -11.11
N PRO A 114 -0.68 4.98 -10.91
CA PRO A 114 0.27 4.46 -11.87
C PRO A 114 0.14 2.93 -11.93
N THR A 115 0.50 2.34 -13.07
CA THR A 115 0.68 0.90 -13.14
C THR A 115 1.91 0.53 -12.31
N PHE A 116 1.73 -0.36 -11.34
CA PHE A 116 2.83 -0.87 -10.54
C PHE A 116 3.36 -2.15 -11.16
N ASP A 117 4.69 -2.26 -11.22
CA ASP A 117 5.37 -3.46 -11.68
C ASP A 117 5.59 -4.42 -10.51
N SER A 118 5.84 -3.89 -9.31
CA SER A 118 6.11 -4.70 -8.12
C SER A 118 5.41 -4.21 -6.86
N ILE A 119 4.93 -5.17 -6.08
CA ILE A 119 4.45 -4.96 -4.70
C ILE A 119 5.19 -5.93 -3.79
N CYS A 120 5.80 -5.40 -2.73
CA CYS A 120 6.43 -6.20 -1.68
C CYS A 120 5.81 -5.86 -0.33
N ILE A 121 5.44 -6.88 0.44
CA ILE A 121 5.01 -6.74 1.83
C ILE A 121 5.98 -7.51 2.69
N GLN A 122 6.55 -6.87 3.71
CA GLN A 122 7.48 -7.53 4.62
C GLN A 122 7.31 -7.08 6.06
N ASN A 123 7.51 -8.02 6.99
CA ASN A 123 7.67 -7.66 8.39
C ASN A 123 8.95 -6.84 8.59
N CYS A 124 8.88 -5.86 9.47
CA CYS A 124 10.07 -5.20 9.98
C CYS A 124 10.72 -6.02 11.10
N HIS A 125 11.95 -5.66 11.47
CA HIS A 125 12.56 -6.16 12.70
C HIS A 125 11.73 -5.82 13.95
N ASP A 126 11.08 -4.65 13.92
CA ASP A 126 10.12 -4.23 14.92
C ASP A 126 8.75 -4.91 14.65
N PRO A 127 8.22 -5.72 15.58
CA PRO A 127 6.95 -6.42 15.40
C PRO A 127 5.73 -5.49 15.41
N SER A 128 5.90 -4.21 15.74
CA SER A 128 4.87 -3.17 15.67
C SER A 128 4.82 -2.47 14.30
N LYS A 129 5.64 -2.90 13.34
CA LYS A 129 5.75 -2.27 12.03
C LYS A 129 5.65 -3.27 10.88
N LEU A 130 4.97 -2.85 9.83
CA LEU A 130 4.90 -3.52 8.54
C LEU A 130 5.45 -2.58 7.47
N LEU A 131 6.19 -3.11 6.50
CA LEU A 131 6.66 -2.36 5.35
C LEU A 131 5.95 -2.86 4.10
N VAL A 132 5.35 -1.94 3.37
CA VAL A 132 4.82 -2.18 2.03
C VAL A 132 5.57 -1.30 1.05
N GLN A 133 6.07 -1.92 -0.01
CA GLN A 133 6.78 -1.25 -1.09
C GLN A 133 5.99 -1.40 -2.39
N TYR A 134 5.78 -0.29 -3.08
CA TYR A 134 5.19 -0.24 -4.42
C TYR A 134 6.25 0.33 -5.36
N ASN A 135 6.80 -0.50 -6.25
CA ASN A 135 7.99 -0.16 -7.06
C ASN A 135 9.15 0.39 -6.20
N HIS A 136 9.35 1.71 -6.22
CA HIS A 136 10.43 2.41 -5.51
C HIS A 136 9.93 3.20 -4.30
N ASP A 137 8.63 3.20 -4.02
CA ASP A 137 8.00 3.92 -2.91
C ASP A 137 7.78 2.98 -1.72
N TRP A 138 8.22 3.42 -0.54
CA TRP A 138 8.28 2.60 0.68
C TRP A 138 7.38 3.23 1.73
N PHE A 139 6.51 2.40 2.32
CA PHE A 139 5.55 2.83 3.32
C PHE A 139 5.68 1.97 4.57
N TYR A 140 5.96 2.63 5.69
CA TYR A 140 5.92 1.99 7.00
C TYR A 140 4.55 2.20 7.64
N TYR A 141 3.91 1.10 7.95
CA TYR A 141 2.67 1.02 8.71
C TYR A 141 3.02 0.62 10.13
N GLN A 142 2.93 1.58 11.04
CA GLN A 142 3.38 1.40 12.41
C GLN A 142 2.20 1.53 13.37
N LYS A 143 2.09 0.57 14.28
CA LYS A 143 1.19 0.64 15.43
C LYS A 143 1.45 1.92 16.23
N ASP A 144 0.39 2.60 16.62
CA ASP A 144 0.49 3.74 17.51
C ASP A 144 0.98 3.32 18.92
N VAL A 145 1.61 4.27 19.63
CA VAL A 145 2.19 4.02 20.96
C VAL A 145 1.09 3.89 22.02
N ASP A 146 0.05 4.71 21.90
CA ASP A 146 -1.01 4.86 22.90
C ASP A 146 -2.23 3.99 22.57
N ASP A 147 -2.48 3.69 21.29
CA ASP A 147 -3.62 2.88 20.84
C ASP A 147 -3.21 1.77 19.87
N GLU A 148 -3.37 0.51 20.30
CA GLU A 148 -3.03 -0.64 19.46
C GLU A 148 -3.83 -0.76 18.17
N ASN A 149 -5.00 -0.12 18.12
CA ASN A 149 -5.87 -0.10 16.96
C ASN A 149 -5.56 1.06 16.03
N LYS A 150 -4.65 1.98 16.37
CA LYS A 150 -4.26 3.07 15.48
C LYS A 150 -2.99 2.74 14.70
N CYS A 151 -2.87 3.38 13.55
CA CYS A 151 -1.76 3.23 12.66
C CYS A 151 -1.23 4.58 12.22
N THR A 152 0.08 4.77 12.32
CA THR A 152 0.79 5.85 11.63
C THR A 152 1.39 5.30 10.34
N VAL A 153 1.08 5.96 9.22
CA VAL A 153 1.65 5.63 7.90
C VAL A 153 2.69 6.67 7.55
N SER A 154 3.88 6.22 7.21
CA SER A 154 5.01 7.10 6.88
C SER A 154 5.78 6.65 5.65
N GLY A 155 6.43 7.60 4.99
CA GLY A 155 7.27 7.34 3.83
C GLY A 155 8.65 6.78 4.19
N ARG A 156 9.59 6.85 3.25
CA ARG A 156 10.92 6.24 3.36
C ARG A 156 11.74 6.73 4.57
N LYS A 157 11.50 7.96 5.03
CA LYS A 157 12.20 8.52 6.21
C LYS A 157 11.54 8.12 7.55
N GLY A 158 10.55 7.22 7.53
CA GLY A 158 9.86 6.73 8.71
C GLY A 158 9.15 7.86 9.44
N VAL A 159 9.24 7.89 10.78
CA VAL A 159 8.51 8.85 11.65
C VAL A 159 8.78 10.34 11.30
N ASN A 160 9.87 10.66 10.60
CA ASN A 160 10.16 12.03 10.16
C ASN A 160 9.44 12.43 8.86
N ASP A 161 8.59 11.55 8.32
CA ASP A 161 7.85 11.71 7.06
C ASP A 161 6.48 11.02 7.20
N VAL A 162 5.73 11.44 8.21
CA VAL A 162 4.35 10.97 8.45
C VAL A 162 3.46 11.48 7.33
N LEU A 163 2.74 10.55 6.69
CA LEU A 163 1.81 10.84 5.61
C LEU A 163 0.39 11.05 6.15
N TYR A 164 -0.06 10.16 7.04
CA TYR A 164 -1.34 10.22 7.73
C TYR A 164 -1.41 9.23 8.89
N THR A 165 -2.44 9.39 9.72
CA THR A 165 -2.84 8.45 10.76
C THR A 165 -4.18 7.80 10.40
N SER A 166 -4.38 6.58 10.86
CA SER A 166 -5.59 5.78 10.67
C SER A 166 -6.07 5.28 12.03
N GLU A 167 -7.39 5.25 12.21
CA GLU A 167 -8.07 4.68 13.38
C GLU A 167 -8.16 3.14 13.32
N HIS A 168 -7.44 2.52 12.38
CA HIS A 168 -7.41 1.08 12.17
C HIS A 168 -6.01 0.49 12.33
N HIS A 169 -5.98 -0.76 12.81
CA HIS A 169 -4.76 -1.50 13.09
C HIS A 169 -3.85 -1.52 11.85
N TYR A 170 -2.54 -1.36 12.04
CA TYR A 170 -1.57 -1.15 10.96
C TYR A 170 -1.65 -2.19 9.81
N GLY A 171 -1.87 -3.46 10.15
CA GLY A 171 -2.06 -4.51 9.15
C GLY A 171 -3.35 -4.34 8.32
N HIS A 172 -4.44 -3.87 8.92
CA HIS A 172 -5.68 -3.59 8.21
C HIS A 172 -5.54 -2.38 7.29
N THR A 173 -4.91 -1.31 7.78
CA THR A 173 -4.63 -0.10 7.01
C THR A 173 -3.78 -0.43 5.78
N ALA A 174 -2.67 -1.15 5.97
CA ALA A 174 -1.79 -1.57 4.88
C ALA A 174 -2.51 -2.39 3.79
N LEU A 175 -3.35 -3.34 4.20
CA LEU A 175 -4.10 -4.19 3.27
C LEU A 175 -5.20 -3.42 2.54
N THR A 176 -5.82 -2.43 3.19
CA THR A 176 -6.84 -1.57 2.58
C THR A 176 -6.23 -0.64 1.54
N ASP A 177 -5.06 -0.06 1.82
CA ASP A 177 -4.32 0.73 0.83
C ASP A 177 -3.86 -0.13 -0.33
N MET A 178 -3.29 -1.31 -0.05
CA MET A 178 -2.90 -2.24 -1.11
C MET A 178 -4.09 -2.65 -1.97
N LYS A 179 -5.25 -2.91 -1.36
CA LYS A 179 -6.49 -3.21 -2.08
C LYS A 179 -6.82 -2.12 -3.10
N SER A 180 -6.69 -0.85 -2.73
CA SER A 180 -6.98 0.25 -3.65
C SER A 180 -6.08 0.25 -4.88
N VAL A 181 -4.82 -0.15 -4.70
CA VAL A 181 -3.84 -0.27 -5.77
C VAL A 181 -4.19 -1.47 -6.66
N ILE A 182 -4.25 -2.67 -6.08
CA ILE A 182 -4.42 -3.92 -6.85
C ILE A 182 -5.80 -4.06 -7.51
N SER A 183 -6.80 -3.30 -7.06
CA SER A 183 -8.13 -3.28 -7.69
C SER A 183 -8.18 -2.46 -8.98
N HIS A 184 -7.09 -1.80 -9.36
CA HIS A 184 -7.05 -1.01 -10.59
C HIS A 184 -7.21 -1.92 -11.84
N PRO A 185 -8.07 -1.59 -12.82
CA PRO A 185 -8.36 -2.49 -13.96
C PRO A 185 -7.14 -2.86 -14.80
N ASN A 186 -6.17 -1.95 -14.89
CA ASN A 186 -4.93 -2.15 -15.65
C ASN A 186 -3.80 -2.79 -14.82
N MET A 187 -4.11 -3.34 -13.64
CA MET A 187 -3.10 -3.95 -12.78
C MET A 187 -2.62 -5.29 -13.35
N ASN A 188 -1.34 -5.37 -13.66
CA ASN A 188 -0.65 -6.61 -14.00
C ASN A 188 0.76 -6.55 -13.44
N LEU A 189 0.99 -7.23 -12.31
CA LEU A 189 2.26 -7.15 -11.61
C LEU A 189 3.31 -7.99 -12.35
N LYS A 190 4.50 -7.44 -12.52
CA LYS A 190 5.67 -8.26 -12.85
C LYS A 190 6.06 -9.12 -11.65
N MET A 191 5.95 -8.57 -10.45
CA MET A 191 6.32 -9.27 -9.22
C MET A 191 5.41 -8.94 -8.04
N PHE A 192 4.98 -9.95 -7.31
CA PHE A 192 4.44 -9.80 -5.96
C PHE A 192 5.34 -10.56 -4.99
N SER A 193 5.74 -9.95 -3.88
CA SER A 193 6.48 -10.63 -2.83
C SER A 193 5.88 -10.42 -1.45
N LEU A 194 5.85 -11.49 -0.67
CA LEU A 194 5.44 -11.48 0.72
C LEU A 194 6.50 -12.15 1.58
N ASP A 195 7.14 -11.38 2.44
CA ASP A 195 8.12 -11.87 3.41
C ASP A 195 7.57 -11.78 4.84
N SER A 196 7.14 -12.92 5.36
CA SER A 196 6.65 -13.04 6.73
C SER A 196 7.74 -13.41 7.73
N TRP A 197 9.03 -13.41 7.35
CA TRP A 197 10.12 -13.77 8.26
C TRP A 197 10.33 -12.68 9.31
N THR A 198 10.30 -13.08 10.58
CA THR A 198 10.74 -12.24 11.71
C THR A 198 12.07 -12.79 12.23
N ARG A 199 13.18 -12.08 11.93
CA ARG A 199 14.49 -12.43 12.50
C ARG A 199 14.46 -12.15 14.01
N GLY A 200 14.72 -13.16 14.83
CA GLY A 200 15.07 -12.99 16.25
C GLY A 200 13.95 -13.15 17.29
N ILE A 201 12.67 -13.23 16.91
CA ILE A 201 11.59 -13.39 17.91
C ILE A 201 11.29 -14.88 18.13
N ARG A 202 11.79 -15.42 19.24
CA ARG A 202 11.63 -16.83 19.63
C ARG A 202 10.17 -17.27 19.94
N LYS A 203 9.13 -16.42 19.85
CA LYS A 203 7.81 -16.77 20.40
C LYS A 203 6.53 -16.30 19.67
N ARG A 204 6.57 -15.58 18.55
CA ARG A 204 5.36 -15.32 17.75
C ARG A 204 5.62 -15.65 16.29
N ALA A 205 4.99 -16.72 15.80
CA ALA A 205 4.77 -16.90 14.38
C ALA A 205 4.05 -15.64 13.87
N SER A 206 4.60 -14.99 12.86
CA SER A 206 3.91 -13.87 12.21
C SER A 206 2.67 -14.43 11.52
N ASN A 207 1.49 -13.88 11.83
CA ASN A 207 0.25 -14.22 11.15
C ASN A 207 0.07 -13.43 9.84
N LEU A 208 1.10 -12.72 9.37
CA LEU A 208 1.00 -11.82 8.21
C LEU A 208 0.47 -12.56 6.97
N ALA A 209 1.04 -13.72 6.62
CA ALA A 209 0.61 -14.46 5.43
C ALA A 209 -0.85 -14.94 5.53
N SER A 210 -1.22 -15.50 6.67
CA SER A 210 -2.61 -15.87 6.96
C SER A 210 -3.56 -14.66 6.90
N ASN A 211 -3.18 -13.50 7.45
CA ASN A 211 -3.99 -12.29 7.44
C ASN A 211 -4.16 -11.71 6.02
N VAL A 212 -3.08 -11.67 5.23
CA VAL A 212 -3.13 -11.23 3.82
C VAL A 212 -4.03 -12.17 3.03
N SER A 213 -3.86 -13.48 3.19
CA SER A 213 -4.70 -14.51 2.54
C SER A 213 -6.17 -14.33 2.85
N GLU A 214 -6.52 -14.20 4.14
CA GLU A 214 -7.90 -14.01 4.57
C GLU A 214 -8.50 -12.71 4.02
N PHE A 215 -7.73 -11.62 4.04
CA PHE A 215 -8.18 -10.34 3.52
C PHE A 215 -8.43 -10.36 2.00
N LEU A 216 -7.54 -10.99 1.23
CA LEU A 216 -7.71 -11.13 -0.23
C LEU A 216 -8.93 -11.97 -0.57
N ARG A 217 -9.13 -13.10 0.14
CA ARG A 217 -10.31 -13.94 -0.02
C ARG A 217 -11.61 -13.20 0.31
N ARG A 218 -11.66 -12.50 1.46
CA ARG A 218 -12.84 -11.71 1.87
C ARG A 218 -13.14 -10.57 0.89
N SER A 219 -12.10 -10.04 0.23
CA SER A 219 -12.24 -9.00 -0.78
C SER A 219 -12.60 -9.53 -2.17
N ASN A 220 -12.67 -10.85 -2.36
CA ASN A 220 -12.85 -11.50 -3.66
C ASN A 220 -11.85 -11.00 -4.72
N LEU A 221 -10.61 -10.77 -4.31
CA LEU A 221 -9.55 -10.28 -5.19
C LEU A 221 -8.68 -11.44 -5.65
N LYS A 222 -8.51 -11.53 -6.97
CA LYS A 222 -7.46 -12.33 -7.60
C LYS A 222 -6.37 -11.39 -8.13
N ILE A 223 -5.12 -11.72 -7.82
CA ILE A 223 -3.97 -10.91 -8.24
C ILE A 223 -3.29 -11.60 -9.41
N ASN A 224 -3.20 -10.89 -10.53
CA ASN A 224 -2.41 -11.32 -11.68
C ASN A 224 -0.96 -10.85 -11.49
N ALA A 225 -0.02 -11.80 -11.48
CA ALA A 225 1.40 -11.49 -11.36
C ALA A 225 2.27 -12.46 -12.17
N LYS A 226 3.28 -11.98 -12.91
CA LYS A 226 4.21 -12.89 -13.61
C LYS A 226 5.01 -13.74 -12.62
N GLN A 227 5.48 -13.13 -11.54
CA GLN A 227 6.24 -13.80 -10.50
C GLN A 227 5.62 -13.52 -9.13
N VAL A 228 5.43 -14.59 -8.34
CA VAL A 228 5.01 -14.50 -6.94
C VAL A 228 6.08 -15.12 -6.05
N ILE A 229 6.61 -14.37 -5.08
CA ILE A 229 7.62 -14.85 -4.13
C ILE A 229 7.02 -14.84 -2.72
N LEU A 230 6.91 -16.01 -2.10
CA LEU A 230 6.34 -16.14 -0.76
C LEU A 230 7.38 -16.72 0.19
N SER A 231 7.60 -16.04 1.32
CA SER A 231 8.56 -16.45 2.33
C SER A 231 7.88 -16.51 3.70
N PHE A 232 7.75 -17.70 4.31
CA PHE A 232 7.06 -17.85 5.61
C PHE A 232 7.57 -19.03 6.46
N GLN A 233 7.15 -19.10 7.73
CA GLN A 233 7.55 -20.16 8.68
C GLN A 233 6.74 -21.47 8.53
N GLY A 234 5.80 -21.51 7.59
CA GLY A 234 5.30 -22.77 7.03
C GLY A 234 4.11 -23.44 7.72
N THR A 235 2.99 -22.74 7.89
CA THR A 235 1.70 -23.38 8.27
C THR A 235 0.79 -23.59 7.06
N LYS A 236 -0.17 -24.54 7.17
CA LYS A 236 -1.23 -24.73 6.17
C LYS A 236 -2.06 -23.46 5.92
N LYS A 237 -2.19 -22.58 6.92
CA LYS A 237 -2.93 -21.32 6.76
C LYS A 237 -2.16 -20.30 5.93
N ASP A 238 -0.84 -20.27 6.06
CA ASP A 238 0.01 -19.34 5.30
C ASP A 238 0.05 -19.68 3.81
N ILE A 239 0.10 -20.98 3.46
CA ILE A 239 0.11 -21.41 2.05
C ILE A 239 -1.22 -21.12 1.35
N ALA A 240 -2.35 -20.95 2.06
CA ALA A 240 -3.64 -20.70 1.43
C ALA A 240 -3.66 -19.42 0.55
N ILE A 241 -2.69 -18.52 0.76
CA ILE A 241 -2.51 -17.31 -0.03
C ILE A 241 -2.24 -17.61 -1.51
N VAL A 242 -1.66 -18.77 -1.85
CA VAL A 242 -1.36 -19.16 -3.24
C VAL A 242 -2.60 -19.17 -4.12
N ASN A 243 -3.77 -19.48 -3.54
CA ASN A 243 -5.05 -19.51 -4.23
C ASN A 243 -5.62 -18.11 -4.55
N CYS A 244 -4.96 -17.03 -4.10
CA CYS A 244 -5.34 -15.66 -4.40
C CYS A 244 -4.60 -15.11 -5.64
N PHE A 245 -3.72 -15.91 -6.26
CA PHE A 245 -2.89 -15.48 -7.39
C PHE A 245 -3.17 -16.28 -8.65
N GLU A 246 -3.09 -15.60 -9.79
CA GLU A 246 -2.89 -16.21 -11.10
C GLU A 246 -1.49 -15.81 -11.56
N ALA A 247 -0.58 -16.79 -11.65
CA ALA A 247 0.83 -16.51 -11.86
C ALA A 247 1.52 -17.47 -12.85
N GLU A 248 2.42 -16.90 -13.65
CA GLU A 248 3.30 -17.68 -14.53
C GLU A 248 4.31 -18.47 -13.69
N THR A 249 4.91 -17.82 -12.70
CA THR A 249 5.91 -18.41 -11.81
C THR A 249 5.60 -18.10 -10.35
N MET A 250 5.76 -19.10 -9.48
CA MET A 250 5.66 -18.92 -8.04
C MET A 250 6.85 -19.57 -7.35
N SER A 251 7.55 -18.82 -6.51
CA SER A 251 8.67 -19.29 -5.70
C SER A 251 8.27 -19.24 -4.22
N ILE A 252 8.25 -20.38 -3.55
CA ILE A 252 7.85 -20.47 -2.14
C ILE A 252 9.06 -20.88 -1.32
N SER A 253 9.49 -20.01 -0.40
CA SER A 253 10.50 -20.30 0.61
C SER A 253 9.84 -20.53 1.96
N ALA A 254 10.08 -21.69 2.56
CA ALA A 254 9.59 -21.93 3.90
C ALA A 254 10.60 -22.62 4.81
N THR A 255 10.64 -22.18 6.07
CA THR A 255 11.52 -22.73 7.11
C THR A 255 10.73 -23.40 8.21
N LYS A 256 11.31 -24.44 8.84
CA LYS A 256 10.74 -25.14 10.02
C LYS A 256 9.39 -25.82 9.75
N ILE A 257 9.17 -26.30 8.53
CA ILE A 257 8.00 -27.11 8.21
C ILE A 257 8.24 -28.54 8.70
N GLY A 258 7.41 -29.04 9.61
CA GLY A 258 7.39 -30.47 9.93
C GLY A 258 6.81 -31.31 8.78
N ALA A 259 7.19 -32.58 8.65
CA ALA A 259 6.82 -33.43 7.51
C ALA A 259 5.31 -33.48 7.21
N ARG A 260 4.45 -33.44 8.24
CA ARG A 260 2.99 -33.38 8.09
C ARG A 260 2.52 -32.05 7.48
N SER A 261 3.06 -30.93 7.94
CA SER A 261 2.76 -29.61 7.39
C SER A 261 3.20 -29.49 5.93
N PHE A 262 4.29 -30.17 5.54
CA PHE A 262 4.71 -30.21 4.14
C PHE A 262 3.76 -31.03 3.27
N GLU A 263 3.31 -32.19 3.73
CA GLU A 263 2.29 -32.97 3.04
C GLU A 263 1.01 -32.15 2.80
N GLU A 264 0.58 -31.40 3.81
CA GLU A 264 -0.56 -30.47 3.69
C GLU A 264 -0.30 -29.34 2.69
N ILE A 265 0.92 -28.78 2.66
CA ILE A 265 1.32 -27.76 1.69
C ILE A 265 1.28 -28.32 0.27
N VAL A 266 1.86 -29.49 0.05
CA VAL A 266 1.87 -30.17 -1.26
C VAL A 266 0.45 -30.45 -1.73
N GLN A 267 -0.44 -30.87 -0.83
CA GLN A 267 -1.84 -31.08 -1.16
C GLN A 267 -2.54 -29.78 -1.60
N VAL A 268 -2.40 -28.69 -0.84
CA VAL A 268 -2.99 -27.38 -1.20
C VAL A 268 -2.51 -26.91 -2.56
N LEU A 269 -1.24 -27.17 -2.89
CA LEU A 269 -0.65 -26.76 -4.17
C LEU A 269 -1.10 -27.65 -5.33
N HIS A 270 -1.26 -28.95 -5.10
CA HIS A 270 -1.81 -29.87 -6.11
C HIS A 270 -3.27 -29.53 -6.45
N GLU A 271 -4.05 -29.08 -5.47
CA GLU A 271 -5.42 -28.60 -5.67
C GLU A 271 -5.48 -27.22 -6.34
N SER A 272 -4.35 -26.50 -6.42
CA SER A 272 -4.29 -25.17 -7.01
C SER A 272 -4.06 -25.25 -8.52
N HIS A 273 -5.11 -25.02 -9.30
CA HIS A 273 -5.03 -24.99 -10.77
C HIS A 273 -4.42 -23.71 -11.36
N ALA A 274 -4.00 -22.76 -10.52
CA ALA A 274 -3.70 -21.38 -10.93
C ALA A 274 -2.23 -21.12 -11.29
N ILE A 275 -1.37 -22.15 -11.32
CA ILE A 275 0.08 -21.99 -11.41
C ILE A 275 0.64 -22.76 -12.60
N GLN A 276 1.26 -22.05 -13.54
CA GLN A 276 1.90 -22.67 -14.72
C GLN A 276 3.25 -23.30 -14.38
N LYS A 277 4.04 -22.65 -13.51
CA LYS A 277 5.34 -23.13 -13.04
C LYS A 277 5.54 -22.81 -11.55
N LEU A 278 5.80 -23.84 -10.75
CA LEU A 278 5.94 -23.71 -9.30
C LEU A 278 7.32 -24.16 -8.84
N GLU A 279 8.04 -23.29 -8.14
CA GLU A 279 9.33 -23.58 -7.52
C GLU A 279 9.14 -23.55 -6.00
N ILE A 280 9.43 -24.63 -5.28
CA ILE A 280 9.32 -24.65 -3.82
C ILE A 280 10.70 -24.92 -3.23
N LYS A 281 11.20 -23.92 -2.52
CA LYS A 281 12.42 -24.02 -1.71
C LYS A 281 12.02 -24.29 -0.27
N VAL A 282 12.24 -25.51 0.20
CA VAL A 282 11.99 -25.84 1.60
C VAL A 282 13.31 -25.94 2.36
N HIS A 283 13.49 -25.03 3.30
CA HIS A 283 14.63 -25.05 4.22
C HIS A 283 14.26 -25.86 5.46
N LEU A 284 14.75 -27.10 5.52
CA LEU A 284 14.56 -27.97 6.67
C LEU A 284 15.69 -27.84 7.70
N LYS A 285 15.39 -28.24 8.94
CA LYS A 285 16.42 -28.52 9.93
C LYS A 285 16.87 -29.98 9.83
N ASN A 286 18.15 -30.25 10.09
CA ASN A 286 18.77 -31.58 9.92
C ASN A 286 17.99 -32.71 10.65
N ALA A 287 17.44 -32.43 11.84
CA ALA A 287 16.65 -33.39 12.62
C ALA A 287 15.33 -33.85 11.95
N GLU A 288 14.82 -33.11 10.96
CA GLU A 288 13.55 -33.41 10.28
C GLU A 288 13.77 -34.15 8.95
N ILE A 289 15.00 -34.19 8.43
CA ILE A 289 15.33 -34.73 7.11
C ILE A 289 14.92 -36.20 6.96
N GLU A 290 15.13 -37.04 7.98
CA GLU A 290 14.75 -38.46 7.91
C GLU A 290 13.24 -38.70 7.90
N SER A 291 12.47 -37.81 8.53
CA SER A 291 11.00 -37.84 8.45
C SER A 291 10.51 -37.48 7.05
N TYR A 292 11.17 -36.52 6.40
CA TYR A 292 10.90 -36.17 4.99
C TYR A 292 11.33 -37.27 4.02
N LYS A 293 12.54 -37.83 4.16
CA LYS A 293 12.99 -38.97 3.35
C LYS A 293 11.99 -40.13 3.42
N ARG A 294 11.50 -40.47 4.62
CA ARG A 294 10.46 -41.50 4.82
C ARG A 294 9.14 -41.13 4.14
N TRP A 295 8.73 -39.87 4.20
CA TRP A 295 7.53 -39.42 3.49
C TRP A 295 7.69 -39.53 1.96
N ILE A 296 8.79 -39.03 1.38
CA ILE A 296 8.97 -39.08 -0.08
C ILE A 296 9.02 -40.54 -0.57
N ARG A 297 9.67 -41.45 0.16
CA ARG A 297 9.64 -42.90 -0.16
C ARG A 297 8.23 -43.48 -0.15
N ARG A 298 7.38 -43.09 0.81
CA ARG A 298 5.98 -43.53 0.88
C ARG A 298 5.13 -42.99 -0.27
N VAL A 299 5.34 -41.74 -0.68
CA VAL A 299 4.59 -41.12 -1.79
C VAL A 299 5.05 -41.66 -3.15
N GLY A 300 6.37 -41.79 -3.36
CA GLY A 300 6.92 -42.39 -4.57
C GLY A 300 6.46 -43.84 -4.79
N ALA A 301 6.26 -44.61 -3.71
CA ALA A 301 5.73 -45.97 -3.78
C ALA A 301 4.20 -46.05 -4.04
N ARG A 302 3.44 -44.98 -3.80
CA ARG A 302 1.99 -44.92 -4.08
C ARG A 302 1.69 -44.54 -5.54
N ASN A 303 2.53 -43.72 -6.16
CA ASN A 303 2.32 -43.25 -7.53
C ASN A 303 2.87 -44.21 -8.62
N SER A 304 3.59 -45.27 -8.25
CA SER A 304 4.05 -46.30 -9.20
C SER A 304 2.94 -47.23 -9.71
N GLY A 305 1.72 -47.17 -9.15
CA GLY A 305 0.60 -48.04 -9.52
C GLY A 305 -0.43 -47.43 -10.50
N ASN A 306 -0.50 -46.11 -10.64
CA ASN A 306 -1.61 -45.42 -11.32
C ASN A 306 -1.12 -44.40 -12.35
N GLY A 307 -0.37 -44.81 -13.39
CA GLY A 307 -0.23 -44.09 -14.68
C GLY A 307 0.04 -42.56 -14.72
N HIS A 308 0.33 -41.92 -13.59
CA HIS A 308 0.40 -40.49 -13.42
C HIS A 308 1.70 -40.13 -12.70
N GLN A 309 2.53 -39.37 -13.43
CA GLN A 309 3.70 -38.59 -13.01
C GLN A 309 4.58 -39.23 -11.91
N GLN A 310 5.69 -39.82 -12.35
CA GLN A 310 6.77 -40.30 -11.48
C GLN A 310 7.40 -39.13 -10.71
N LEU A 311 7.43 -39.21 -9.37
CA LEU A 311 8.30 -38.37 -8.55
C LEU A 311 9.75 -38.88 -8.71
N LEU A 312 10.64 -38.06 -9.26
CA LEU A 312 12.07 -38.38 -9.37
C LEU A 312 12.81 -37.91 -8.11
N LEU A 313 13.27 -38.88 -7.32
CA LEU A 313 14.05 -38.67 -6.10
C LEU A 313 15.54 -38.42 -6.42
N PRO A 314 16.25 -37.54 -5.70
CA PRO A 314 17.69 -37.40 -5.83
C PRO A 314 18.37 -38.61 -5.19
N ARG A 315 19.44 -39.12 -5.82
CA ARG A 315 20.18 -40.29 -5.33
C ARG A 315 20.96 -40.02 -4.02
N HIS A 316 21.20 -38.76 -3.66
CA HIS A 316 21.91 -38.37 -2.44
C HIS A 316 21.32 -37.09 -1.82
N PHE A 317 21.11 -37.11 -0.50
CA PHE A 317 20.61 -35.98 0.29
C PHE A 317 21.78 -35.27 0.97
N SER A 318 21.85 -33.94 0.80
CA SER A 318 22.71 -33.06 1.62
C SER A 318 22.07 -32.85 3.00
N GLU A 319 22.89 -32.61 4.02
CA GLU A 319 22.43 -32.47 5.40
C GLU A 319 21.79 -31.11 5.72
N ASP A 320 21.89 -30.08 4.85
CA ASP A 320 21.55 -28.70 5.26
C ASP A 320 20.34 -28.04 4.54
N TYR A 321 19.99 -28.41 3.30
CA TYR A 321 18.77 -27.96 2.61
C TYR A 321 18.48 -28.79 1.33
N PHE A 322 17.25 -28.75 0.82
CA PHE A 322 16.90 -29.28 -0.51
C PHE A 322 15.84 -28.43 -1.22
N GLU A 323 15.85 -28.46 -2.56
CA GLU A 323 14.90 -27.75 -3.42
C GLU A 323 13.88 -28.75 -4.00
N VAL A 324 12.60 -28.39 -3.98
CA VAL A 324 11.51 -29.19 -4.55
C VAL A 324 10.84 -28.40 -5.65
N ASN A 325 11.04 -28.81 -6.89
CA ASN A 325 10.51 -28.14 -8.06
C ASN A 325 9.22 -28.85 -8.51
N PHE A 326 8.15 -28.08 -8.60
CA PHE A 326 6.83 -28.55 -9.04
C PHE A 326 6.57 -28.02 -10.44
N SER A 327 6.63 -28.89 -11.44
CA SER A 327 6.30 -28.51 -12.81
C SER A 327 5.01 -29.19 -13.26
N ALA A 328 4.41 -28.68 -14.33
CA ALA A 328 3.32 -29.38 -15.03
C ALA A 328 3.69 -30.82 -15.46
N ARG A 329 4.98 -31.19 -15.46
CA ARG A 329 5.50 -32.52 -15.81
C ARG A 329 5.73 -33.44 -14.61
N GLY A 330 5.52 -32.96 -13.38
CA GLY A 330 5.72 -33.71 -12.14
C GLY A 330 6.61 -32.99 -11.13
N VAL A 331 6.92 -33.69 -10.04
CA VAL A 331 7.74 -33.20 -8.92
C VAL A 331 9.19 -33.66 -9.12
N GLU A 332 10.11 -32.71 -9.19
CA GLU A 332 11.54 -32.94 -9.29
C GLU A 332 12.23 -32.43 -8.02
N PHE A 333 13.03 -33.27 -7.39
CA PHE A 333 13.86 -32.85 -6.27
C PHE A 333 15.25 -32.51 -6.80
N VAL A 334 15.70 -31.27 -6.58
CA VAL A 334 17.00 -30.80 -7.06
C VAL A 334 17.96 -30.66 -5.89
N ARG A 335 19.14 -31.26 -6.06
CA ARG A 335 20.28 -31.12 -5.14
C ARG A 335 21.06 -29.86 -5.53
N LYS A 336 21.40 -29.02 -4.54
CA LYS A 336 22.46 -28.02 -4.66
C LYS A 336 23.59 -28.34 -3.71
#